data_AF-A0A6A5G4K0-F1
#
_entry.id   AF-A0A6A5G4K0-F1
#
_cell.length_a   1.000
_cell.length_b   1.000
_cell.length_c   1.000
_cell.angle_alpha   90.00
_cell.angle_beta   90.00
_cell.angle_gamma   90.00
#
_symmetry.space_group_name_H-M   'P 1'
#
loop_
_entity.id
_entity.type
_entity.pdbx_description
1 polymer ?
#
loop_
_entity_poly.entity_id
_entity_poly.type
_entity_poly.pdbx_seq_one_letter_code
_entity_poly.pdbx_strand_id
1 'polypeptide(L)'
;MTESIPHNDWLITEESEEYLVQQLRILKILLSKRLNQEYIEDDETRSANDGRLNRSNALLETTYREITLNESEEYIQFQIESIRDRLSVFNNRQNNQNRPYTPWIQFTTRSPRKTIQRVAYNKYLYEAKKTVLTKLIGNRGSNISVKNLKIEIHNQILRFPVGTFLKINNLEVLCWNSLAFERFKEVIHPSSLPIQQLKVAINNSTDYFQNNIVREAKSLIIYNDPSENDS
;
A
#
# COMPACT_ATOMS: atom_id res chain seq x y z
N MET A 1 -0.49 28.32 -15.69
CA MET A 1 0.51 27.66 -14.83
C MET A 1 -0.09 26.35 -14.36
N THR A 2 0.38 25.25 -14.92
CA THR A 2 -0.12 23.90 -14.65
C THR A 2 0.65 23.32 -13.46
N GLU A 3 0.01 23.31 -12.29
CA GLU A 3 0.53 22.63 -11.11
C GLU A 3 0.36 21.11 -11.28
N SER A 4 1.48 20.40 -11.34
CA SER A 4 1.56 18.95 -11.32
C SER A 4 1.24 18.43 -9.91
N ILE A 5 0.08 17.81 -9.76
CA ILE A 5 -0.38 17.18 -8.52
C ILE A 5 0.31 15.81 -8.36
N PRO A 6 0.87 15.46 -7.18
CA PRO A 6 1.63 14.23 -7.00
C PRO A 6 0.72 12.99 -7.03
N HIS A 7 1.08 12.05 -7.92
CA HIS A 7 0.41 10.79 -8.15
C HIS A 7 0.81 9.74 -7.11
N ASN A 8 0.06 9.59 -6.02
CA ASN A 8 0.14 8.42 -5.15
C ASN A 8 -0.71 7.26 -5.69
N ASP A 9 -0.02 6.31 -6.31
CA ASP A 9 -0.38 4.92 -6.57
C ASP A 9 0.90 4.17 -6.17
N TRP A 10 0.92 3.39 -5.07
CA TRP A 10 2.12 2.79 -4.44
C TRP A 10 3.39 2.92 -5.30
N LEU A 11 4.17 3.95 -4.99
CA LEU A 11 4.97 4.68 -5.96
C LEU A 11 5.96 3.77 -6.68
N ILE A 12 5.91 3.72 -8.01
CA ILE A 12 7.11 3.52 -8.83
C ILE A 12 7.89 4.85 -8.73
N THR A 13 8.43 5.15 -7.54
CA THR A 13 9.37 6.25 -7.30
C THR A 13 10.78 5.74 -7.26
N GLU A 14 11.72 6.63 -7.55
CA GLU A 14 13.15 6.41 -7.31
C GLU A 14 13.40 5.95 -5.86
N GLU A 15 12.71 6.53 -4.88
CA GLU A 15 12.80 6.11 -3.47
C GLU A 15 12.34 4.64 -3.25
N SER A 16 11.30 4.21 -3.97
CA SER A 16 10.83 2.82 -3.88
C SER A 16 11.76 1.85 -4.62
N GLU A 17 12.40 2.30 -5.70
CA GLU A 17 13.45 1.56 -6.40
C GLU A 17 14.66 1.38 -5.50
N GLU A 18 15.17 2.46 -4.93
CA GLU A 18 16.30 2.47 -3.99
C GLU A 18 16.03 1.54 -2.80
N TYR A 19 14.83 1.63 -2.21
CA TYR A 19 14.43 0.75 -1.12
C TYR A 19 14.48 -0.74 -1.50
N LEU A 20 13.99 -1.09 -2.70
CA LEU A 20 14.02 -2.47 -3.20
C LEU A 20 15.43 -2.96 -3.50
N VAL A 21 16.29 -2.10 -4.05
CA VAL A 21 17.71 -2.44 -4.29
C VAL A 21 18.42 -2.71 -2.96
N GLN A 22 18.13 -1.93 -1.91
CA GLN A 22 18.68 -2.18 -0.57
C GLN A 22 18.22 -3.51 0.03
N GLN A 23 16.92 -3.82 -0.08
CA GLN A 23 16.39 -5.12 0.36
C GLN A 23 17.06 -6.28 -0.38
N LEU A 24 17.21 -6.16 -1.70
CA LEU A 24 17.87 -7.18 -2.53
C LEU A 24 19.30 -7.42 -2.07
N ARG A 25 20.06 -6.34 -1.82
CA ARG A 25 21.45 -6.42 -1.33
C ARG A 25 21.54 -7.15 0.01
N ILE A 26 20.71 -6.79 0.97
CA ILE A 26 20.68 -7.43 2.29
C ILE A 26 20.38 -8.91 2.18
N LEU A 27 19.35 -9.31 1.42
CA LEU A 27 18.99 -10.71 1.25
C LEU A 27 20.09 -11.52 0.56
N LYS A 28 20.78 -10.95 -0.44
CA LYS A 28 21.94 -11.60 -1.07
C LYS A 28 23.09 -11.80 -0.08
N ILE A 29 23.41 -10.79 0.73
CA ILE A 29 24.42 -10.93 1.80
C ILE A 29 24.04 -12.04 2.78
N LEU A 30 22.77 -12.11 3.19
CA LEU A 30 22.27 -13.13 4.11
C LEU A 30 22.35 -14.54 3.51
N LEU A 31 21.98 -14.69 2.24
CA LEU A 31 22.09 -15.95 1.53
C LEU A 31 23.54 -16.41 1.41
N SER A 32 24.45 -15.52 0.98
CA SER A 32 25.88 -15.83 0.89
C SER A 32 26.46 -16.25 2.25
N LYS A 33 26.09 -15.55 3.33
CA LYS A 33 26.51 -15.92 4.70
C LYS A 33 26.05 -17.33 5.09
N ARG A 34 24.82 -17.73 4.74
CA ARG A 34 24.30 -19.08 5.03
C ARG A 34 25.01 -20.17 4.22
N LEU A 35 25.30 -19.88 2.97
CA LEU A 35 26.03 -20.77 2.07
C LEU A 35 27.55 -20.82 2.37
N ASN A 36 28.02 -20.10 3.40
CA ASN A 36 29.45 -19.92 3.72
C ASN A 36 30.26 -19.40 2.52
N GLN A 37 29.67 -18.49 1.76
CA GLN A 37 30.27 -17.84 0.61
C GLN A 37 30.51 -16.35 0.88
N GLU A 38 31.50 -15.78 0.22
CA GLU A 38 31.70 -14.34 0.20
C GLU A 38 30.63 -13.70 -0.72
N TYR A 39 29.99 -12.64 -0.23
CA TYR A 39 29.10 -11.84 -1.05
C TYR A 39 29.93 -10.94 -1.96
N ILE A 40 29.72 -11.04 -3.26
CA ILE A 40 30.33 -10.18 -4.27
C ILE A 40 29.27 -9.21 -4.77
N GLU A 41 29.56 -7.92 -4.66
CA GLU A 41 28.65 -6.86 -5.12
C GLU A 41 28.49 -6.94 -6.65
N ASP A 42 27.24 -6.91 -7.11
CA ASP A 42 26.89 -7.03 -8.53
C ASP A 42 26.21 -5.76 -9.05
N ASP A 43 26.07 -5.66 -10.37
CA ASP A 43 25.48 -4.48 -11.00
C ASP A 43 24.00 -4.25 -10.57
N GLU A 44 23.30 -5.28 -10.07
CA GLU A 44 21.93 -5.15 -9.53
C GLU A 44 21.88 -4.41 -8.18
N THR A 45 22.99 -4.38 -7.44
CA THR A 45 23.07 -3.84 -6.07
C THR A 45 24.06 -2.70 -5.92
N ARG A 46 24.78 -2.36 -7.00
CA ARG A 46 25.82 -1.32 -7.03
C ARG A 46 25.33 0.07 -6.65
N SER A 47 24.09 0.43 -7.00
CA SER A 47 23.50 1.73 -6.65
C SER A 47 23.10 1.85 -5.18
N ALA A 48 22.99 0.74 -4.43
CA ALA A 48 22.71 0.77 -2.99
C ALA A 48 23.88 1.30 -2.15
N ASN A 49 25.08 1.45 -2.72
CA ASN A 49 26.27 1.87 -1.98
C ASN A 49 26.49 3.41 -1.99
N ASP A 50 25.60 4.21 -2.60
CA ASP A 50 25.78 5.66 -2.81
C ASP A 50 25.51 6.53 -1.56
N GLY A 51 25.60 5.94 -0.35
CA GLY A 51 25.72 6.65 0.94
C GLY A 51 24.49 7.44 1.44
N ARG A 52 23.41 7.58 0.67
CA ARG A 52 22.23 8.40 1.05
C ARG A 52 21.35 7.86 2.18
N LEU A 53 21.44 6.57 2.54
CA LEU A 53 20.48 5.91 3.46
C LEU A 53 21.12 5.12 4.64
N ASN A 54 22.33 5.47 5.08
CA ASN A 54 23.12 4.65 6.02
C ASN A 54 22.43 4.29 7.36
N ARG A 55 21.56 5.15 7.92
CA ARG A 55 20.87 4.84 9.19
C ARG A 55 19.69 3.89 9.00
N SER A 56 18.93 4.08 7.92
CA SER A 56 17.82 3.20 7.55
C SER A 56 18.31 1.83 7.12
N ASN A 57 19.49 1.73 6.51
CA ASN A 57 20.10 0.47 6.09
C ASN A 57 20.43 -0.46 7.28
N ALA A 58 20.93 0.08 8.40
CA ALA A 58 21.23 -0.72 9.59
C ALA A 58 19.96 -1.26 10.26
N LEU A 59 18.89 -0.47 10.29
CA LEU A 59 17.58 -0.91 10.78
C LEU A 59 17.00 -1.97 9.84
N LEU A 60 17.01 -1.72 8.53
CA LEU A 60 16.54 -2.67 7.52
C LEU A 60 17.28 -4.00 7.60
N GLU A 61 18.61 -3.95 7.77
CA GLU A 61 19.42 -5.14 7.89
C GLU A 61 19.06 -5.94 9.14
N THR A 62 18.86 -5.28 10.28
CA THR A 62 18.41 -5.92 11.52
C THR A 62 17.04 -6.57 11.34
N THR A 63 16.06 -5.84 10.80
CA THR A 63 14.71 -6.35 10.53
C THR A 63 14.73 -7.55 9.58
N TYR A 64 15.50 -7.48 8.48
CA TYR A 64 15.58 -8.59 7.55
C TYR A 64 16.34 -9.78 8.12
N ARG A 65 17.41 -9.55 8.91
CA ARG A 65 18.05 -10.60 9.70
C ARG A 65 17.00 -11.28 10.57
N GLU A 66 16.26 -10.54 11.36
CA GLU A 66 15.23 -11.07 12.26
C GLU A 66 14.15 -11.87 11.54
N ILE A 67 13.55 -11.30 10.48
CA ILE A 67 12.53 -11.98 9.67
C ILE A 67 13.08 -13.27 9.06
N THR A 68 14.33 -13.25 8.60
CA THR A 68 14.91 -14.39 7.87
C THR A 68 15.69 -15.35 8.76
N LEU A 69 15.96 -15.04 10.04
CA LEU A 69 16.81 -15.82 10.96
C LEU A 69 16.48 -17.32 10.93
N ASN A 70 15.19 -17.66 10.92
CA ASN A 70 14.68 -19.03 10.96
C ASN A 70 14.09 -19.53 9.63
N GLU A 71 14.09 -18.70 8.59
CA GLU A 71 13.54 -19.08 7.28
C GLU A 71 14.49 -20.03 6.53
N SER A 72 14.00 -20.79 5.56
CA SER A 72 14.86 -21.68 4.77
C SER A 72 15.68 -20.91 3.72
N GLU A 73 16.72 -21.54 3.16
CA GLU A 73 17.48 -20.95 2.05
C GLU A 73 16.59 -20.72 0.82
N GLU A 74 15.67 -21.66 0.56
CA GLU A 74 14.69 -21.56 -0.51
C GLU A 74 13.75 -20.36 -0.31
N TYR A 75 13.38 -20.05 0.94
CA TYR A 75 12.58 -18.86 1.23
C TYR A 75 13.34 -17.57 0.93
N ILE A 76 14.62 -17.48 1.32
CA ILE A 76 15.44 -16.30 1.01
C ILE A 76 15.60 -16.15 -0.51
N GLN A 77 15.85 -17.24 -1.22
CA GLN A 77 15.91 -17.23 -2.70
C GLN A 77 14.58 -16.78 -3.31
N PHE A 78 13.45 -17.30 -2.81
CA PHE A 78 12.12 -16.86 -3.24
C PHE A 78 11.90 -15.35 -3.02
N GLN A 79 12.34 -14.81 -1.88
CA GLN A 79 12.26 -13.37 -1.62
C GLN A 79 13.16 -12.54 -2.56
N ILE A 80 14.36 -13.03 -2.86
CA ILE A 80 15.27 -12.41 -3.85
C ILE A 80 14.60 -12.34 -5.22
N GLU A 81 14.03 -13.45 -5.70
CA GLU A 81 13.33 -13.48 -6.99
C GLU A 81 12.08 -12.59 -6.99
N SER A 82 11.32 -12.56 -5.91
CA SER A 82 10.18 -11.65 -5.74
C SER A 82 10.59 -10.17 -5.83
N ILE A 83 11.73 -9.80 -5.25
CA ILE A 83 12.26 -8.43 -5.34
C ILE A 83 12.79 -8.14 -6.75
N ARG A 84 13.47 -9.09 -7.40
CA ARG A 84 13.90 -8.96 -8.81
C ARG A 84 12.72 -8.74 -9.74
N ASP A 85 11.64 -9.48 -9.56
CA ASP A 85 10.40 -9.30 -10.32
C ASP A 85 9.83 -7.90 -10.13
N ARG A 86 9.87 -7.35 -8.90
CA ARG A 86 9.43 -5.97 -8.62
C ARG A 86 10.35 -4.93 -9.26
N LEU A 87 11.68 -5.15 -9.19
CA LEU A 87 12.69 -4.28 -9.79
C LEU A 87 12.64 -4.31 -11.33
N SER A 88 12.20 -5.41 -11.93
CA SER A 88 12.06 -5.54 -13.38
C SER A 88 11.20 -4.43 -14.00
N VAL A 89 10.23 -3.91 -13.25
CA VAL A 89 9.36 -2.81 -13.71
C VAL A 89 10.16 -1.52 -13.93
N PHE A 90 11.15 -1.25 -13.09
CA PHE A 90 12.02 -0.07 -13.18
C PHE A 90 13.03 -0.24 -14.32
N ASN A 91 13.69 -1.40 -14.39
CA ASN A 91 14.64 -1.74 -15.46
C ASN A 91 13.98 -1.68 -16.85
N ASN A 92 12.78 -2.26 -16.99
CA ASN A 92 12.03 -2.21 -18.25
C ASN A 92 11.65 -0.77 -18.63
N ARG A 93 11.33 0.09 -17.65
CA ARG A 93 11.03 1.51 -17.89
C ARG A 93 12.27 2.29 -18.32
N GLN A 94 13.40 2.13 -17.64
CA GLN A 94 14.65 2.80 -18.00
C GLN A 94 15.12 2.40 -19.41
N ASN A 95 14.98 1.12 -19.77
CA ASN A 95 15.44 0.58 -21.04
C ASN A 95 14.40 0.67 -22.18
N ASN A 96 13.25 1.32 -21.96
CA ASN A 96 12.12 1.36 -22.92
C ASN A 96 11.72 -0.03 -23.45
N GLN A 97 11.85 -1.07 -22.62
CA GLN A 97 11.50 -2.43 -23.00
C GLN A 97 10.01 -2.68 -22.79
N ASN A 98 9.38 -3.32 -23.78
CA ASN A 98 8.02 -3.79 -23.64
C ASN A 98 7.95 -4.85 -22.54
N ARG A 99 6.88 -4.82 -21.74
CA ARG A 99 6.66 -5.83 -20.70
C ARG A 99 6.59 -7.21 -21.37
N PRO A 100 7.19 -8.25 -20.78
CA PRO A 100 7.13 -9.60 -21.32
C PRO A 100 5.72 -10.24 -21.20
N TYR A 101 4.74 -9.49 -20.69
CA TYR A 101 3.36 -9.92 -20.50
C TYR A 101 2.38 -8.82 -20.89
N THR A 102 1.21 -9.23 -21.38
CA THR A 102 0.08 -8.32 -21.60
C THR A 102 -0.56 -7.99 -20.25
N PRO A 103 -0.67 -6.70 -19.87
CA PRO A 103 -1.37 -6.31 -18.65
C PRO A 103 -2.89 -6.56 -18.77
N TRP A 104 -3.46 -7.21 -17.75
CA TRP A 104 -4.89 -7.46 -17.62
C TRP A 104 -5.42 -6.84 -16.33
N ILE A 105 -6.63 -6.29 -16.37
CA ILE A 105 -7.41 -6.03 -15.16
C ILE A 105 -8.22 -7.29 -14.88
N GLN A 106 -8.08 -7.84 -13.67
CA GLN A 106 -8.84 -9.00 -13.23
C GLN A 106 -9.84 -8.60 -12.14
N PHE A 107 -11.12 -8.91 -12.37
CA PHE A 107 -12.17 -8.85 -11.36
C PHE A 107 -12.57 -10.28 -10.99
N THR A 108 -12.42 -10.63 -9.71
CA THR A 108 -12.71 -11.98 -9.21
C THR A 108 -13.84 -11.92 -8.19
N THR A 109 -14.94 -12.60 -8.48
CA THR A 109 -16.02 -12.80 -7.50
C THR A 109 -15.81 -14.13 -6.80
N ARG A 110 -15.65 -14.11 -5.48
CA ARG A 110 -15.59 -15.30 -4.65
C ARG A 110 -16.99 -15.59 -4.08
N SER A 111 -17.74 -16.42 -4.79
CA SER A 111 -19.01 -17.00 -4.32
C SER A 111 -18.89 -18.54 -4.39
N PRO A 112 -19.93 -19.34 -4.07
CA PRO A 112 -19.88 -20.80 -4.27
C PRO A 112 -19.40 -21.21 -5.68
N ARG A 113 -19.53 -20.32 -6.67
CA ARG A 113 -18.85 -20.41 -7.95
C ARG A 113 -17.90 -19.22 -8.13
N LYS A 114 -16.59 -19.49 -8.03
CA LYS A 114 -15.55 -18.50 -8.35
C LYS A 114 -15.68 -18.07 -9.81
N THR A 115 -15.95 -16.80 -10.06
CA THR A 115 -15.95 -16.23 -11.42
C THR A 115 -14.81 -15.26 -11.56
N ILE A 116 -14.11 -15.32 -12.69
CA ILE A 116 -13.00 -14.43 -13.02
C ILE A 116 -13.34 -13.75 -14.34
N GLN A 117 -13.36 -12.42 -14.33
CA GLN A 117 -13.50 -11.60 -15.53
C GLN A 117 -12.17 -10.88 -15.76
N ARG A 118 -11.67 -10.91 -16.98
CA ARG A 118 -10.42 -10.25 -17.38
C ARG A 118 -10.65 -9.36 -18.58
N VAL A 119 -10.08 -8.16 -18.56
CA VAL A 119 -10.11 -7.23 -19.68
C VAL A 119 -8.67 -6.82 -19.98
N ALA A 120 -8.26 -6.98 -21.24
CA ALA A 120 -6.96 -6.52 -21.71
C ALA A 120 -6.92 -5.00 -21.57
N TYR A 121 -5.87 -4.47 -20.97
CA TYR A 121 -5.83 -3.06 -20.62
C TYR A 121 -4.57 -2.40 -21.13
N ASN A 122 -4.72 -1.50 -22.09
CA ASN A 122 -3.62 -0.79 -22.74
C ASN A 122 -3.39 0.63 -22.20
N LYS A 123 -4.03 1.02 -21.08
CA LYS A 123 -3.84 2.35 -20.48
C LYS A 123 -3.09 2.30 -19.16
N TYR A 124 -2.90 3.47 -18.53
CA TYR A 124 -2.18 3.59 -17.26
C TYR A 124 -2.94 2.92 -16.09
N LEU A 125 -2.22 2.31 -15.14
CA LEU A 125 -2.81 1.57 -14.01
C LEU A 125 -3.79 2.42 -13.17
N TYR A 126 -3.53 3.72 -13.01
CA TYR A 126 -4.43 4.60 -12.27
C TYR A 126 -5.79 4.77 -12.99
N GLU A 127 -5.79 4.79 -14.33
CA GLU A 127 -7.01 4.85 -15.12
C GLU A 127 -7.79 3.54 -15.02
N ALA A 128 -7.08 2.40 -14.92
CA ALA A 128 -7.68 1.08 -14.68
C ALA A 128 -8.44 1.07 -13.36
N LYS A 129 -7.73 1.44 -12.28
CA LYS A 129 -8.28 1.53 -10.91
C LYS A 129 -9.50 2.45 -10.88
N LYS A 130 -9.40 3.65 -11.48
CA LYS A 130 -10.50 4.61 -11.57
C LYS A 130 -11.71 4.02 -12.30
N THR A 131 -11.49 3.34 -13.43
CA THR A 131 -12.56 2.74 -14.24
C THR A 131 -13.29 1.64 -13.47
N VAL A 132 -12.54 0.72 -12.86
CA VAL A 132 -13.11 -0.38 -12.05
C VAL A 132 -13.90 0.18 -10.87
N LEU A 133 -13.32 1.12 -10.12
CA LEU A 133 -13.98 1.71 -8.96
C LEU A 133 -15.26 2.45 -9.38
N THR A 134 -15.20 3.23 -10.46
CA THR A 134 -16.39 3.92 -11.02
C THR A 134 -17.47 2.92 -11.42
N LYS A 135 -17.11 1.77 -12.00
CA LYS A 135 -18.08 0.75 -12.39
C LYS A 135 -18.73 0.05 -11.19
N LEU A 136 -17.99 -0.15 -10.11
CA LEU A 136 -18.48 -0.84 -8.92
C LEU A 136 -19.36 0.05 -8.04
N ILE A 137 -18.93 1.28 -7.78
CA ILE A 137 -19.57 2.16 -6.79
C ILE A 137 -19.99 3.52 -7.32
N GLY A 138 -19.49 3.94 -8.48
CA GLY A 138 -19.85 5.23 -9.09
C GLY A 138 -21.23 5.20 -9.75
N ASN A 139 -21.80 6.39 -9.97
CA ASN A 139 -23.07 6.62 -10.67
C ASN A 139 -24.25 5.77 -10.15
N ARG A 140 -24.22 5.37 -8.87
CA ARG A 140 -25.36 4.69 -8.25
C ARG A 140 -26.40 5.74 -7.89
N GLY A 141 -27.63 5.58 -8.38
CA GLY A 141 -28.75 6.46 -8.05
C GLY A 141 -29.24 6.34 -6.60
N SER A 142 -28.78 5.33 -5.86
CA SER A 142 -29.09 5.11 -4.46
C SER A 142 -27.84 5.15 -3.58
N ASN A 143 -28.00 5.65 -2.36
CA ASN A 143 -26.94 5.69 -1.35
C ASN A 143 -26.45 4.27 -1.03
N ILE A 144 -25.13 4.09 -0.96
CA ILE A 144 -24.55 2.80 -0.60
C ILE A 144 -24.60 2.66 0.92
N SER A 145 -25.44 1.74 1.41
CA SER A 145 -25.55 1.48 2.85
C SER A 145 -24.52 0.44 3.28
N VAL A 146 -23.68 0.81 4.24
CA VAL A 146 -22.55 0.02 4.71
C VAL A 146 -22.63 -0.09 6.24
N LYS A 147 -22.89 -1.29 6.76
CA LYS A 147 -22.94 -1.48 8.22
C LYS A 147 -21.56 -1.30 8.85
N ASN A 148 -20.55 -1.96 8.29
CA ASN A 148 -19.16 -1.90 8.77
C ASN A 148 -18.26 -1.58 7.58
N LEU A 149 -17.52 -0.48 7.66
CA LEU A 149 -16.49 -0.13 6.69
C LEU A 149 -15.14 -0.22 7.37
N LYS A 150 -14.26 -1.08 6.84
CA LYS A 150 -12.87 -1.19 7.29
C LYS A 150 -11.95 -0.71 6.17
N ILE A 151 -11.03 0.19 6.50
CA ILE A 151 -10.03 0.71 5.56
C ILE A 151 -8.65 0.49 6.17
N GLU A 152 -7.99 -0.57 5.71
CA GLU A 152 -6.65 -1.01 6.13
C GLU A 152 -5.57 -0.41 5.22
N ILE A 153 -5.64 0.90 4.94
CA ILE A 153 -4.67 1.56 4.07
C ILE A 153 -4.08 2.75 4.83
N HIS A 154 -2.79 2.67 5.12
CA HIS A 154 -2.01 3.71 5.80
C HIS A 154 -1.97 5.00 4.99
N ASN A 155 -2.51 6.11 5.54
CA ASN A 155 -2.33 7.49 5.06
C ASN A 155 -2.42 7.72 3.53
N GLN A 156 -3.18 6.89 2.81
CA GLN A 156 -3.35 7.04 1.37
C GLN A 156 -4.55 7.90 1.03
N ILE A 157 -4.42 8.60 -0.10
CA ILE A 157 -5.53 9.36 -0.68
C ILE A 157 -6.52 8.37 -1.27
N LEU A 158 -7.63 8.16 -0.56
CA LEU A 158 -8.77 7.44 -1.07
C LEU A 158 -9.51 8.29 -2.10
N ARG A 159 -9.47 7.87 -3.36
CA ARG A 159 -10.18 8.56 -4.45
C ARG A 159 -11.47 7.82 -4.75
N PHE A 160 -12.60 8.43 -4.42
CA PHE A 160 -13.92 7.90 -4.78
C PHE A 160 -14.42 8.51 -6.09
N PRO A 161 -15.25 7.80 -6.86
CA PRO A 161 -15.95 8.39 -7.98
C PRO A 161 -16.81 9.57 -7.52
N VAL A 162 -16.93 10.60 -8.36
CA VAL A 162 -17.75 11.78 -8.07
C VAL A 162 -19.20 11.37 -7.76
N GLY A 163 -19.79 11.98 -6.74
CA GLY A 163 -21.16 11.70 -6.32
C GLY A 163 -21.34 10.41 -5.52
N THR A 164 -20.25 9.76 -5.09
CA THR A 164 -20.33 8.59 -4.20
C THR A 164 -20.66 9.02 -2.78
N PHE A 165 -21.78 8.54 -2.24
CA PHE A 165 -22.16 8.72 -0.83
C PHE A 165 -22.33 7.36 -0.13
N LEU A 166 -21.62 7.20 0.97
CA LEU A 166 -21.63 6.02 1.81
C LEU A 166 -22.42 6.32 3.10
N LYS A 167 -23.52 5.59 3.30
CA LYS A 167 -24.25 5.59 4.57
C LYS A 167 -23.63 4.53 5.48
N ILE A 168 -22.68 4.96 6.31
CA ILE A 168 -21.86 4.12 7.17
C ILE A 168 -22.43 4.11 8.60
N ASN A 169 -22.42 2.97 9.28
CA ASN A 169 -22.70 2.91 10.72
C ASN A 169 -21.40 2.85 11.53
N ASN A 170 -20.55 1.88 11.19
CA ASN A 170 -19.29 1.63 11.90
C ASN A 170 -18.11 1.81 10.93
N LEU A 171 -17.09 2.56 11.37
CA LEU A 171 -15.88 2.84 10.62
C LEU A 171 -14.65 2.34 11.39
N GLU A 172 -13.81 1.54 10.74
CA GLU A 172 -12.51 1.11 11.24
C GLU A 172 -11.43 1.60 10.29
N VAL A 173 -10.49 2.39 10.81
CA VAL A 173 -9.41 3.00 10.04
C VAL A 173 -8.08 2.77 10.75
N LEU A 174 -7.03 2.62 9.95
CA LEU A 174 -5.72 2.24 10.43
C LEU A 174 -4.71 3.38 10.14
N CYS A 175 -4.19 3.98 11.21
CA CYS A 175 -3.16 5.02 11.21
C CYS A 175 -3.50 6.27 10.36
N TRP A 176 -4.77 6.70 10.35
CA TRP A 176 -5.21 7.91 9.63
C TRP A 176 -4.82 9.19 10.36
N ASN A 177 -4.27 10.16 9.62
CA ASN A 177 -4.09 11.54 10.08
C ASN A 177 -5.34 12.41 9.87
N SER A 178 -5.30 13.65 10.36
CA SER A 178 -6.42 14.60 10.24
C SER A 178 -6.85 14.87 8.79
N LEU A 179 -5.90 14.93 7.86
CA LEU A 179 -6.17 15.15 6.43
C LEU A 179 -6.97 13.99 5.81
N ALA A 180 -6.66 12.75 6.18
CA ALA A 180 -7.39 11.58 5.70
C ALA A 180 -8.87 11.62 6.13
N PHE A 181 -9.13 12.00 7.39
CA PHE A 181 -10.50 12.20 7.88
C PHE A 181 -11.25 13.30 7.14
N GLU A 182 -10.63 14.48 6.93
CA GLU A 182 -11.26 15.58 6.21
C GLU A 182 -11.62 15.21 4.76
N ARG A 183 -10.71 14.51 4.06
CA ARG A 183 -10.99 14.02 2.70
C ARG A 183 -12.09 12.97 2.67
N PHE A 184 -12.09 12.07 3.64
CA PHE A 184 -13.08 11.01 3.72
C PHE A 184 -14.48 11.52 4.10
N LYS A 185 -14.56 12.66 4.81
CA LYS A 185 -15.83 13.31 5.14
C LYS A 185 -16.70 13.57 3.92
N GLU A 186 -16.10 13.93 2.78
CA GLU A 186 -16.79 14.25 1.52
C GLU A 186 -17.62 13.08 0.98
N VAL A 187 -17.28 11.83 1.34
CA VAL A 187 -17.97 10.63 0.86
C VAL A 187 -18.92 10.02 1.89
N ILE A 188 -18.96 10.56 3.10
CA ILE A 188 -19.88 10.11 4.16
C ILE A 188 -21.23 10.79 3.94
N HIS A 189 -22.30 10.00 3.87
CA HIS A 189 -23.65 10.56 3.82
C HIS A 189 -23.95 11.30 5.13
N PRO A 190 -24.54 12.52 5.12
CA PRO A 190 -24.77 13.31 6.34
C PRO A 190 -25.55 12.59 7.44
N SER A 191 -26.49 11.71 7.07
CA SER A 191 -27.26 10.90 8.05
C SER A 191 -26.41 9.90 8.85
N SER A 192 -25.16 9.67 8.46
CA SER A 192 -24.21 8.80 9.15
C SER A 192 -23.37 9.55 10.17
N LEU A 193 -23.48 10.88 10.23
CA LEU A 193 -22.81 11.70 11.23
C LEU A 193 -23.78 12.03 12.38
N PRO A 194 -23.36 11.93 13.66
CA PRO A 194 -22.08 11.34 14.09
C PRO A 194 -22.03 9.82 13.86
N ILE A 195 -20.82 9.31 13.57
CA ILE A 195 -20.57 7.87 13.36
C ILE A 195 -20.94 7.11 14.64
N GLN A 196 -21.60 5.95 14.48
CA GLN A 196 -22.07 5.15 15.62
C GLN A 196 -20.91 4.52 16.38
N GLN A 197 -19.94 3.96 15.67
CA GLN A 197 -18.72 3.44 16.24
C GLN A 197 -17.54 3.74 15.31
N LEU A 198 -16.53 4.40 15.86
CA LEU A 198 -15.26 4.67 15.19
C LEU A 198 -14.17 3.87 15.90
N LYS A 199 -13.46 3.03 15.14
CA LYS A 199 -12.31 2.28 15.61
C LYS A 199 -11.06 2.79 14.89
N VAL A 200 -10.05 3.21 15.66
CA VAL A 200 -8.83 3.85 15.13
C VAL A 200 -7.60 3.15 15.70
N ALA A 201 -6.68 2.76 14.82
CA ALA A 201 -5.33 2.40 15.22
C ALA A 201 -4.49 3.66 15.41
N ILE A 202 -3.83 3.79 16.56
CA ILE A 202 -2.96 4.93 16.86
C ILE A 202 -1.68 4.83 16.02
N ASN A 203 -1.19 5.97 15.54
CA ASN A 203 0.19 6.16 15.11
C ASN A 203 0.86 7.17 16.07
N ASN A 204 2.16 7.45 15.90
CA ASN A 204 2.88 8.43 16.73
C ASN A 204 2.33 9.88 16.72
N SER A 205 1.30 10.20 15.92
CA SER A 205 0.65 11.51 15.87
C SER A 205 -0.66 11.52 16.66
N THR A 206 -1.03 12.67 17.23
CA THR A 206 -2.29 12.87 17.96
C THR A 206 -3.18 13.95 17.32
N ASP A 207 -2.78 14.48 16.17
CA ASP A 207 -3.46 15.55 15.45
C ASP A 207 -4.90 15.18 15.04
N TYR A 208 -5.15 13.90 14.75
CA TYR A 208 -6.48 13.41 14.34
C TYR A 208 -7.54 13.49 15.45
N PHE A 209 -7.16 13.57 16.75
CA PHE A 209 -8.13 13.76 17.83
C PHE A 209 -8.83 15.13 17.76
N GLN A 210 -8.26 16.08 17.01
CA GLN A 210 -8.91 17.38 16.76
C GLN A 210 -10.00 17.29 15.68
N ASN A 211 -10.06 16.20 14.91
CA ASN A 211 -11.03 16.04 13.84
C ASN A 211 -12.45 15.81 14.40
N ASN A 212 -13.45 16.52 13.86
CA ASN A 212 -14.83 16.42 14.34
C ASN A 212 -15.42 15.02 14.18
N ILE A 213 -15.05 14.25 13.15
CA ILE A 213 -15.52 12.86 12.98
C ILE A 213 -15.10 12.00 14.18
N VAL A 214 -13.88 12.23 14.68
CA VAL A 214 -13.34 11.52 15.84
C VAL A 214 -14.01 11.99 17.13
N ARG A 215 -14.12 13.31 17.31
CA ARG A 215 -14.66 13.92 18.54
C ARG A 215 -16.15 13.67 18.75
N GLU A 216 -16.91 13.64 17.66
CA GLU A 216 -18.38 13.51 17.72
C GLU A 216 -18.83 12.05 17.65
N ALA A 217 -17.94 11.09 17.38
CA ALA A 217 -18.28 9.67 17.33
C ALA A 217 -18.96 9.22 18.63
N LYS A 218 -20.05 8.46 18.51
CA LYS A 218 -20.82 8.01 19.69
C LYS A 218 -20.06 6.98 20.53
N SER A 219 -19.20 6.20 19.89
CA SER A 219 -18.31 5.25 20.53
C SER A 219 -16.98 5.31 19.81
N LEU A 220 -15.91 5.66 20.53
CA LEU A 220 -14.55 5.67 20.02
C LEU A 220 -13.78 4.52 20.65
N ILE A 221 -13.25 3.62 19.81
CA ILE A 221 -12.38 2.53 20.21
C ILE A 221 -11.00 2.82 19.66
N ILE A 222 -10.03 2.87 20.56
CA ILE A 222 -8.64 3.13 20.22
C ILE A 222 -7.88 1.83 20.50
N TYR A 223 -7.09 1.37 19.55
CA TYR A 223 -6.22 0.21 19.74
C TYR A 223 -4.82 0.52 19.24
N ASN A 224 -3.83 -0.08 19.91
CA ASN A 224 -2.46 -0.02 19.44
C ASN A 224 -2.36 -0.96 18.23
N ASP A 225 -1.74 -0.51 17.14
CA ASP A 225 -1.46 -1.43 16.03
C ASP A 225 -0.40 -2.42 16.52
N PRO A 226 -0.69 -3.74 16.60
CA PRO A 226 0.32 -4.70 17.01
C PRO A 226 1.57 -4.67 16.13
N SER A 227 1.50 -4.13 14.90
CA SER A 227 2.69 -3.99 14.04
C SER A 227 3.66 -2.87 14.45
N GLU A 228 3.32 -1.99 15.40
CA GLU A 228 4.26 -0.98 15.95
C GLU A 228 5.03 -1.48 17.18
N ASN A 229 4.64 -2.60 17.81
CA ASN A 229 5.35 -3.13 18.99
C ASN A 229 6.56 -4.02 18.64
N ASP A 230 6.82 -4.23 17.34
CA ASP A 230 7.98 -4.97 16.82
C ASP A 230 9.05 -4.02 16.22
N SER A 231 9.08 -2.75 16.66
CA SER A 231 10.12 -1.76 16.30
C SER A 231 11.12 -1.48 17.42
#